data_AF-A0A956EK98-F1
#
_entry.id   AF-A0A956EK98-F1
#
_cell.length_a   1.000
_cell.length_b   1.000
_cell.length_c   1.000
_cell.angle_alpha   90.00
_cell.angle_beta   90.00
_cell.angle_gamma   90.00
#
_symmetry.space_group_name_H-M   'P 1'
#
loop_
_entity.id
_entity.type
_entity.pdbx_description
1 polymer ?
#
loop_
_entity_poly.entity_id
_entity_poly.type
_entity_poly.pdbx_seq_one_letter_code
_entity_poly.pdbx_strand_id
1 'polypeptide(L)'
;MSRRTTPLSLDKSDGTSQRGRALAALDPTSVAIDERGHADLLAFVQAFAERLRYLEADGDALREVGTWSELARRDDLSIADIVAYMDDPGRFRGEAARWLGRPHFALLLAFLELLGHARDQLNGITRRHLDHHYREILGMRPGPPVPDRVRVVLRLAAGVAEARLPAGVALQAGRDSAGVPRIYRSEREVTITRARVDAIRVVHVERRVVGLAELRRDRGLSPDEAFDAALRLALGDPGPGDPVPTWEGQ
;
A
#
# COMPACT_ATOMS: atom_id res chain seq x y z
N MET A 1 -5.96 -38.67 21.92
CA MET A 1 -5.03 -37.88 21.06
C MET A 1 -5.83 -37.21 19.95
N SER A 2 -6.03 -35.90 20.03
CA SER A 2 -6.81 -35.15 19.05
C SER A 2 -5.95 -34.85 17.82
N ARG A 3 -6.32 -35.40 16.65
CA ARG A 3 -5.69 -35.05 15.37
C ARG A 3 -6.28 -33.72 14.90
N ARG A 4 -5.59 -32.62 15.17
CA ARG A 4 -5.87 -31.34 14.51
C ARG A 4 -4.97 -31.21 13.29
N THR A 5 -5.59 -31.21 12.11
CA THR A 5 -4.93 -30.91 10.86
C THR A 5 -4.93 -29.39 10.70
N THR A 6 -3.83 -28.73 11.07
CA THR A 6 -3.67 -27.31 10.79
C THR A 6 -3.12 -27.16 9.39
N PRO A 7 -3.88 -26.61 8.42
CA PRO A 7 -3.32 -26.28 7.12
C PRO A 7 -2.23 -25.21 7.32
N LEU A 8 -0.98 -25.56 7.00
CA LEU A 8 0.11 -24.60 6.89
C LEU A 8 -0.16 -23.74 5.64
N SER A 9 -0.93 -22.67 5.81
CA SER A 9 -1.09 -21.64 4.79
C SER A 9 0.24 -20.88 4.67
N LEU A 10 1.06 -21.28 3.70
CA LEU A 10 2.30 -20.57 3.33
C LEU A 10 2.02 -19.23 2.61
N ASP A 11 0.76 -18.90 2.31
CA ASP A 11 0.40 -17.76 1.45
C ASP A 11 0.10 -16.44 2.17
N LYS A 12 0.37 -16.31 3.48
CA LYS A 12 0.06 -15.07 4.22
C LYS A 12 1.17 -14.65 5.19
N SER A 13 2.28 -14.17 4.64
CA SER A 13 2.94 -12.92 5.02
C SER A 13 4.38 -12.92 4.51
N ASP A 14 4.59 -12.28 3.36
CA ASP A 14 5.92 -11.96 2.86
C ASP A 14 6.44 -10.78 3.71
N GLY A 15 6.78 -11.07 4.97
CA GLY A 15 7.20 -10.10 5.98
C GLY A 15 8.49 -9.33 5.68
N THR A 16 8.97 -9.32 4.43
CA THR A 16 10.20 -8.66 4.03
C THR A 16 10.19 -8.15 2.58
N SER A 17 9.03 -7.90 1.94
CA SER A 17 9.07 -7.29 0.60
C SER A 17 9.68 -5.88 0.67
N GLN A 18 10.81 -5.68 -0.04
CA GLN A 18 11.54 -4.40 -0.03
C GLN A 18 10.66 -3.24 -0.53
N ARG A 19 9.65 -3.55 -1.37
CA ARG A 19 8.68 -2.60 -1.90
C ARG A 19 7.79 -1.96 -0.83
N GLY A 20 7.57 -2.63 0.30
CA GLY A 20 6.81 -2.07 1.43
C GLY A 20 7.60 -1.11 2.33
N ARG A 21 8.89 -0.89 2.08
CA ARG A 21 9.77 0.01 2.88
C ARG A 21 10.01 1.38 2.26
N ALA A 22 9.37 1.70 1.14
CA ALA A 22 9.43 3.05 0.59
C ALA A 22 8.71 4.01 1.55
N LEU A 23 9.44 4.95 2.15
CA LEU A 23 8.84 6.01 2.96
C LEU A 23 8.01 6.90 2.05
N ALA A 24 6.74 7.10 2.36
CA ALA A 24 5.85 7.99 1.59
C ALA A 24 6.44 9.41 1.46
N ALA A 25 7.17 9.88 2.47
CA ALA A 25 7.85 11.18 2.47
C ALA A 25 9.01 11.28 1.45
N LEU A 26 9.50 10.16 0.91
CA LEU A 26 10.53 10.14 -0.13
C LEU A 26 9.93 10.03 -1.53
N ASP A 27 8.61 9.91 -1.65
CA ASP A 27 7.95 9.99 -2.95
C ASP A 27 8.08 11.44 -3.48
N PRO A 28 8.68 11.67 -4.65
CA PRO A 28 8.78 12.99 -5.24
C PRO A 28 7.43 13.69 -5.49
N THR A 29 6.35 12.92 -5.53
CA THR A 29 4.97 13.40 -5.73
C THR A 29 4.19 13.58 -4.42
N SER A 30 4.80 13.27 -3.27
CA SER A 30 4.14 13.41 -1.96
C SER A 30 3.75 14.85 -1.61
N VAL A 31 4.47 15.83 -2.16
CA VAL A 31 4.20 17.26 -1.98
C VAL A 31 4.38 17.95 -3.33
N ALA A 32 3.34 18.64 -3.78
CA ALA A 32 3.41 19.57 -4.89
C ALA A 32 3.71 20.99 -4.36
N ILE A 33 4.43 21.79 -5.15
CA ILE A 33 4.70 23.19 -4.81
C ILE A 33 3.44 24.04 -5.02
N ASP A 34 2.68 23.73 -6.06
CA ASP A 34 1.39 24.34 -6.34
C ASP A 34 0.36 23.25 -6.66
N GLU A 35 -0.61 23.09 -5.75
CA GLU A 35 -1.68 22.09 -5.82
C GLU A 35 -2.93 22.59 -6.55
N ARG A 36 -2.97 23.87 -6.96
CA ARG A 36 -4.18 24.46 -7.54
C ARG A 36 -4.47 23.85 -8.92
N GLY A 37 -5.61 23.19 -9.03
CA GLY A 37 -6.19 22.68 -10.26
C GLY A 37 -6.85 23.77 -11.13
N HIS A 38 -7.31 23.41 -12.32
CA HIS A 38 -8.15 24.29 -13.14
C HIS A 38 -9.40 24.76 -12.38
N ALA A 39 -10.01 23.89 -11.57
CA ALA A 39 -11.15 24.23 -10.74
C ALA A 39 -10.82 25.30 -9.69
N ASP A 40 -9.69 25.17 -8.98
CA ASP A 40 -9.26 26.13 -7.96
C ASP A 40 -8.91 27.49 -8.58
N LEU A 41 -8.25 27.47 -9.74
CA LEU A 41 -7.93 28.68 -10.49
C LEU A 41 -9.18 29.37 -11.02
N LEU A 42 -10.17 28.62 -11.52
CA LEU A 42 -11.46 29.16 -11.93
C LEU A 42 -12.23 29.74 -10.74
N ALA A 43 -12.26 29.06 -9.60
CA ALA A 43 -12.86 29.58 -8.37
C ALA A 43 -12.19 30.89 -7.95
N PHE A 44 -10.86 30.96 -8.02
CA PHE A 44 -10.11 32.18 -7.76
C PHE A 44 -10.47 33.29 -8.75
N VAL A 45 -10.55 33.00 -10.05
CA VAL A 45 -10.92 33.99 -11.07
C VAL A 45 -12.34 34.51 -10.85
N GLN A 46 -13.30 33.65 -10.52
CA GLN A 46 -14.67 34.05 -10.21
C GLN A 46 -14.73 34.99 -9.00
N ALA A 47 -14.06 34.62 -7.90
CA ALA A 47 -13.98 35.44 -6.70
C ALA A 47 -13.23 36.78 -6.94
N PHE A 48 -12.22 36.76 -7.80
CA PHE A 48 -11.48 37.97 -8.16
C PHE A 48 -12.32 38.91 -9.04
N ALA A 49 -12.98 38.36 -10.06
CA ALA A 49 -13.83 39.11 -10.99
C ALA A 49 -15.02 39.80 -10.29
N GLU A 50 -15.58 39.18 -9.25
CA GLU A 50 -16.62 39.77 -8.42
C GLU A 50 -16.16 41.05 -7.70
N ARG A 51 -14.86 41.16 -7.39
CA ARG A 51 -14.28 42.35 -6.73
C ARG A 51 -13.83 43.42 -7.71
N LEU A 52 -13.79 43.12 -9.01
CA LEU A 52 -13.37 44.06 -10.04
C LEU A 52 -14.57 44.86 -10.53
N ARG A 53 -14.49 46.18 -10.41
CA ARG A 53 -15.51 47.10 -10.94
C ARG A 53 -15.50 47.11 -12.48
N TYR A 54 -16.69 47.04 -13.06
CA TYR A 54 -16.93 47.17 -14.49
C TYR A 54 -17.39 48.60 -14.78
N LEU A 55 -16.60 49.30 -15.59
CA LEU A 55 -16.83 50.69 -15.98
C LEU A 55 -17.21 50.72 -17.46
N GLU A 56 -18.28 51.43 -17.77
CA GLU A 56 -18.75 51.68 -19.14
C GLU A 56 -18.48 53.15 -19.49
N ALA A 57 -18.11 53.40 -20.75
CA ALA A 57 -17.94 54.76 -21.25
C ALA A 57 -19.31 55.37 -21.59
N ASP A 58 -19.58 56.54 -21.03
CA ASP A 58 -20.76 57.35 -21.31
C ASP A 58 -20.31 58.75 -21.74
N GLY A 59 -20.12 58.93 -23.05
CA GLY A 59 -19.45 60.11 -23.61
C GLY A 59 -18.00 60.24 -23.13
N ASP A 60 -17.67 61.36 -22.49
CA ASP A 60 -16.35 61.62 -21.88
C ASP A 60 -16.25 61.14 -20.42
N ALA A 61 -17.32 60.57 -19.85
CA ALA A 61 -17.36 60.09 -18.48
C ALA A 61 -17.29 58.56 -18.39
N LEU A 62 -16.73 58.05 -17.29
CA LEU A 62 -16.78 56.63 -16.94
C LEU A 62 -17.86 56.42 -15.89
N ARG A 63 -18.80 55.52 -16.19
CA ARG A 63 -19.89 55.13 -15.27
C ARG A 63 -19.64 53.72 -14.75
N GLU A 64 -19.75 53.52 -13.45
CA GLU A 64 -19.73 52.19 -12.84
C GLU A 64 -21.07 51.50 -13.07
N VAL A 65 -21.05 50.34 -13.74
CA VAL A 65 -22.24 49.61 -14.16
C VAL A 65 -22.41 48.29 -13.42
N GLY A 66 -21.32 47.73 -12.89
CA GLY A 66 -21.36 46.48 -12.14
C GLY A 66 -19.97 45.95 -11.85
N THR A 67 -19.83 44.63 -11.91
CA THR A 67 -18.54 43.93 -11.72
C THR A 67 -18.20 43.07 -12.92
N TRP A 68 -16.95 42.61 -13.00
CA TRP A 68 -16.52 41.68 -14.06
C TRP A 68 -17.01 40.24 -13.85
N SER A 69 -17.89 39.98 -12.88
CA SER A 69 -18.40 38.64 -12.55
C SER A 69 -19.00 37.90 -13.76
N GLU A 70 -19.75 38.59 -14.62
CA GLU A 70 -20.36 38.07 -15.87
C GLU A 70 -19.34 37.53 -16.91
N LEU A 71 -18.06 37.86 -16.74
CA LEU A 71 -16.99 37.30 -17.55
C LEU A 71 -16.80 35.81 -17.25
N ALA A 72 -16.78 35.45 -15.97
CA ALA A 72 -16.33 34.14 -15.48
C ALA A 72 -17.43 33.32 -14.81
N ARG A 73 -18.62 33.90 -14.62
CA ARG A 73 -19.77 33.28 -13.96
C ARG A 73 -21.01 33.38 -14.85
N ARG A 74 -21.81 32.31 -14.81
CA ARG A 74 -23.16 32.22 -15.38
C ARG A 74 -23.96 31.31 -14.45
N ASP A 75 -25.17 31.68 -14.08
CA ASP A 75 -25.91 31.00 -12.99
C ASP A 75 -26.28 29.54 -13.28
N ASP A 76 -26.34 29.15 -14.56
CA ASP A 76 -26.64 27.80 -15.04
C ASP A 76 -25.40 26.93 -15.28
N LEU A 77 -24.17 27.45 -15.07
CA LEU A 77 -22.91 26.73 -15.26
C LEU A 77 -22.10 26.64 -13.98
N SER A 78 -21.75 25.42 -13.58
CA SER A 78 -20.83 25.19 -12.47
C SER A 78 -19.36 25.26 -12.92
N ILE A 79 -18.44 25.39 -11.96
CA ILE A 79 -16.99 25.28 -12.23
C ILE A 79 -16.66 23.91 -12.86
N ALA A 80 -17.33 22.84 -12.42
CA ALA A 80 -17.13 21.51 -12.98
C ALA A 80 -17.55 21.44 -14.47
N ASP A 81 -18.61 22.16 -14.87
CA ASP A 81 -19.03 22.25 -16.26
C ASP A 81 -18.01 23.00 -17.11
N ILE A 82 -17.43 24.09 -16.59
CA ILE A 82 -16.38 24.85 -17.27
C ILE A 82 -15.13 23.98 -17.45
N VAL A 83 -14.71 23.24 -16.42
CA VAL A 83 -13.58 22.31 -16.52
C VAL A 83 -13.89 21.19 -17.54
N ALA A 84 -15.09 20.62 -17.51
CA ALA A 84 -15.49 19.61 -18.48
C ALA A 84 -15.52 20.15 -19.92
N TYR A 85 -15.82 21.44 -20.11
CA TYR A 85 -15.74 22.10 -21.41
C TYR A 85 -14.30 22.27 -21.89
N MET A 86 -13.34 22.52 -20.98
CA MET A 86 -11.91 22.56 -21.34
C MET A 86 -11.43 21.20 -21.87
N ASP A 87 -11.90 20.11 -21.27
CA ASP A 87 -11.54 18.73 -21.67
C ASP A 87 -12.23 18.28 -22.98
N ASP A 88 -13.53 18.54 -23.10
CA ASP A 88 -14.33 18.18 -24.28
C ASP A 88 -15.34 19.30 -24.64
N PRO A 89 -14.92 20.28 -25.47
CA PRO A 89 -15.81 21.35 -25.91
C PRO A 89 -17.04 20.85 -26.68
N GLY A 90 -16.95 19.70 -27.35
CA GLY A 90 -18.02 19.13 -28.17
C GLY A 90 -19.21 18.61 -27.38
N ARG A 91 -19.04 18.39 -26.07
CA ARG A 91 -20.09 17.97 -25.14
C ARG A 91 -21.16 19.04 -24.93
N PHE A 92 -20.82 20.31 -25.10
CA PHE A 92 -21.72 21.42 -24.84
C PHE A 92 -22.40 21.88 -26.13
N ARG A 93 -23.70 22.21 -26.05
CA ARG A 93 -24.50 22.69 -27.19
C ARG A 93 -25.41 23.84 -26.78
N GLY A 94 -25.92 24.56 -27.79
CA GLY A 94 -26.86 25.66 -27.57
C GLY A 94 -26.20 26.88 -26.93
N GLU A 95 -26.89 27.51 -25.99
CA GLU A 95 -26.47 28.78 -25.41
C GLU A 95 -25.25 28.65 -24.49
N ALA A 96 -25.15 27.57 -23.72
CA ALA A 96 -24.00 27.27 -22.87
C ALA A 96 -22.70 27.22 -23.70
N ALA A 97 -22.71 26.49 -24.83
CA ALA A 97 -21.56 26.41 -25.72
C ALA A 97 -21.18 27.77 -26.33
N ARG A 98 -22.17 28.61 -26.67
CA ARG A 98 -21.93 29.96 -27.19
C ARG A 98 -21.28 30.86 -26.15
N TRP A 99 -21.71 30.76 -24.89
CA TRP A 99 -21.16 31.55 -23.78
C TRP A 99 -19.73 31.10 -23.43
N LEU A 100 -19.49 29.78 -23.34
CA LEU A 100 -18.18 29.19 -23.10
C LEU A 100 -17.20 29.46 -24.26
N GLY A 101 -17.73 29.54 -25.49
CA GLY A 101 -16.98 29.85 -26.71
C GLY A 101 -16.76 31.34 -26.98
N ARG A 102 -17.17 32.25 -26.09
CA ARG A 102 -16.90 33.69 -26.27
C ARG A 102 -15.40 33.94 -26.37
N PRO A 103 -14.90 34.76 -27.31
CA PRO A 103 -13.46 34.91 -27.55
C PRO A 103 -12.65 35.27 -26.31
N HIS A 104 -13.17 36.16 -25.46
CA HIS A 104 -12.51 36.58 -24.22
C HIS A 104 -12.48 35.48 -23.15
N PHE A 105 -13.53 34.65 -23.07
CA PHE A 105 -13.59 33.57 -22.09
C PHE A 105 -12.75 32.37 -22.57
N ALA A 106 -12.82 32.03 -23.85
CA ALA A 106 -11.94 31.04 -24.46
C ALA A 106 -10.45 31.40 -24.30
N LEU A 107 -10.09 32.68 -24.43
CA LEU A 107 -8.73 33.15 -24.14
C LEU A 107 -8.33 32.92 -22.67
N LEU A 108 -9.23 33.19 -21.73
CA LEU A 108 -9.00 32.92 -20.31
C LEU A 108 -8.79 31.41 -20.07
N LEU A 109 -9.63 30.55 -20.65
CA LEU A 109 -9.47 29.09 -20.50
C LEU A 109 -8.15 28.61 -21.11
N ALA A 110 -7.77 29.12 -22.29
CA ALA A 110 -6.48 28.81 -22.90
C ALA A 110 -5.30 29.28 -22.03
N PHE A 111 -5.41 30.45 -21.38
CA PHE A 111 -4.42 30.92 -20.43
C PHE A 111 -4.29 29.98 -19.22
N LEU A 112 -5.42 29.52 -18.65
CA LEU A 112 -5.40 28.58 -17.52
C LEU A 112 -4.76 27.25 -17.90
N GLU A 113 -5.02 26.74 -19.10
CA GLU A 113 -4.39 25.53 -19.64
C GLU A 113 -2.86 25.69 -19.75
N LEU A 114 -2.41 26.81 -20.34
CA LEU A 114 -0.98 27.11 -20.45
C LEU A 114 -0.30 27.27 -19.08
N LEU A 115 -1.01 27.88 -18.12
CA LEU A 115 -0.54 27.99 -16.74
C LEU A 115 -0.37 26.61 -16.09
N GLY A 116 -1.23 25.65 -16.44
CA GLY A 116 -1.11 24.24 -16.03
C GLY A 116 0.27 23.65 -16.36
N HIS A 117 0.81 23.91 -17.56
CA HIS A 117 2.16 23.45 -17.92
C HIS A 117 3.27 24.05 -17.05
N ALA A 118 3.17 25.34 -16.72
CA ALA A 118 4.15 25.99 -15.85
C ALA A 118 4.08 25.42 -14.42
N ARG A 119 2.87 25.17 -13.92
CA ARG A 119 2.63 24.51 -12.64
C ARG A 119 3.24 23.11 -12.61
N ASP A 120 3.07 22.32 -13.67
CA ASP A 120 3.63 20.97 -13.75
C ASP A 120 5.18 20.98 -13.75
N GLN A 121 5.79 21.95 -14.44
CA GLN A 121 7.25 22.16 -14.40
C GLN A 121 7.75 22.56 -13.01
N LEU A 122 7.00 23.43 -12.32
CA LEU A 122 7.27 23.86 -10.96
C LEU A 122 7.17 22.67 -9.99
N ASN A 123 6.11 21.87 -10.09
CA ASN A 123 5.91 20.66 -9.30
C ASN A 123 6.99 19.58 -9.57
N GLY A 124 7.71 19.66 -10.70
CA GLY A 124 8.88 18.84 -10.95
C GLY A 124 10.14 19.20 -10.15
N ILE A 125 10.19 20.36 -9.47
CA ILE A 125 11.37 20.80 -8.69
C ILE A 125 11.64 19.84 -7.53
N THR A 126 10.62 19.35 -6.84
CA THR A 126 10.76 18.46 -5.69
C THR A 126 11.53 17.20 -6.05
N ARG A 127 11.18 16.56 -7.18
CA ARG A 127 11.92 15.42 -7.74
C ARG A 127 13.37 15.77 -8.05
N ARG A 128 13.61 16.87 -8.77
CA ARG A 128 14.97 17.29 -9.15
C ARG A 128 15.84 17.55 -7.92
N HIS A 129 15.28 18.19 -6.90
CA HIS A 129 15.96 18.45 -5.64
C HIS A 129 16.32 17.15 -4.90
N LEU A 130 15.38 16.21 -4.78
CA LEU A 130 15.64 14.90 -4.16
C LEU A 130 16.71 14.12 -4.92
N ASP A 131 16.61 14.04 -6.25
CA ASP A 131 17.59 13.35 -7.08
C ASP A 131 18.98 13.99 -6.94
N HIS A 132 19.07 15.32 -6.96
CA HIS A 132 20.33 16.04 -6.75
C HIS A 132 20.92 15.77 -5.36
N HIS A 133 20.11 15.88 -4.31
CA HIS A 133 20.58 15.67 -2.94
C HIS A 133 21.06 14.23 -2.71
N TYR A 134 20.29 13.23 -3.14
CA TYR A 134 20.66 11.83 -2.91
C TYR A 134 21.77 11.34 -3.83
N ARG A 135 21.77 11.72 -5.11
CA ARG A 135 22.75 11.19 -6.08
C ARG A 135 24.01 12.01 -6.17
N GLU A 136 23.92 13.34 -6.19
CA GLU A 136 25.06 14.23 -6.39
C GLU A 136 25.73 14.62 -5.07
N ILE A 137 24.95 15.04 -4.07
CA ILE A 137 25.50 15.48 -2.76
C ILE A 137 25.90 14.27 -1.91
N LEU A 138 24.99 13.31 -1.72
CA LEU A 138 25.23 12.13 -0.89
C LEU A 138 25.93 10.98 -1.65
N GLY A 139 26.03 11.08 -2.99
CA GLY A 139 26.69 10.05 -3.79
C GLY A 139 25.97 8.70 -3.82
N MET A 140 24.69 8.64 -3.43
CA MET A 140 23.94 7.38 -3.42
C MET A 140 23.73 6.88 -4.84
N ARG A 141 24.00 5.60 -5.04
CA ARG A 141 23.79 4.91 -6.31
C ARG A 141 22.72 3.83 -6.14
N PRO A 142 21.84 3.63 -7.13
CA PRO A 142 20.93 2.49 -7.12
C PRO A 142 21.73 1.19 -6.91
N GLY A 143 21.24 0.34 -6.01
CA GLY A 143 21.83 -0.98 -5.81
C GLY A 143 21.78 -1.79 -7.10
N PRO A 144 22.80 -2.63 -7.38
CA PRO A 144 22.75 -3.52 -8.54
C PRO A 144 21.56 -4.48 -8.43
N PRO A 145 21.00 -4.94 -9.57
CA PRO A 145 19.96 -5.96 -9.55
C PRO A 145 20.48 -7.22 -8.86
N VAL A 146 19.72 -7.73 -7.89
CA VAL A 146 20.01 -8.99 -7.22
C VAL A 146 19.27 -10.11 -7.96
N PRO A 147 19.97 -11.14 -8.47
CA PRO A 147 19.32 -12.28 -9.11
C PRO A 147 18.34 -12.96 -8.16
N ASP A 148 17.22 -13.41 -8.71
CA ASP A 148 16.23 -14.16 -7.97
C ASP A 148 16.69 -15.61 -7.73
N ARG A 149 16.23 -16.20 -6.63
CA ARG A 149 16.50 -17.59 -6.28
C ARG A 149 15.18 -18.34 -6.17
N VAL A 150 15.12 -19.51 -6.82
CA VAL A 150 13.96 -20.39 -6.80
C VAL A 150 14.33 -21.76 -6.27
N ARG A 151 13.37 -22.43 -5.62
CA ARG A 151 13.51 -23.82 -5.20
C ARG A 151 12.87 -24.71 -6.25
N VAL A 152 13.65 -25.66 -6.79
CA VAL A 152 13.16 -26.63 -7.77
C VAL A 152 13.06 -27.99 -7.12
N VAL A 153 11.92 -28.66 -7.30
CA VAL A 153 11.73 -30.05 -6.89
C VAL A 153 11.96 -30.93 -8.12
N LEU A 154 12.94 -31.83 -8.01
CA LEU A 154 13.33 -32.73 -9.08
C LEU A 154 12.85 -34.15 -8.74
N ARG A 155 12.36 -34.87 -9.74
CA ARG A 155 11.96 -36.27 -9.62
C ARG A 155 12.75 -37.09 -10.62
N LEU A 156 13.33 -38.20 -10.16
CA LEU A 156 14.01 -39.16 -11.02
C LEU A 156 13.01 -39.86 -11.95
N ALA A 157 13.44 -40.13 -13.19
CA ALA A 157 12.69 -40.96 -14.13
C ALA A 157 12.62 -42.42 -13.65
N ALA A 158 11.63 -43.16 -14.15
CA ALA A 158 11.52 -44.60 -13.87
C ALA A 158 12.80 -45.34 -14.30
N GLY A 159 13.31 -46.22 -13.45
CA GLY A 159 14.54 -46.99 -13.72
C GLY A 159 15.84 -46.36 -13.19
N VAL A 160 15.89 -45.06 -12.89
CA VAL A 160 17.10 -44.39 -12.35
C VAL A 160 17.08 -44.39 -10.82
N ALA A 161 18.11 -44.95 -10.18
CA ALA A 161 18.20 -45.06 -8.71
C ALA A 161 18.74 -43.79 -8.04
N GLU A 162 19.71 -43.17 -8.69
CA GLU A 162 20.43 -41.99 -8.22
C GLU A 162 20.85 -41.15 -9.42
N ALA A 163 20.83 -39.82 -9.28
CA ALA A 163 21.39 -38.92 -10.27
C ALA A 163 22.13 -37.77 -9.60
N ARG A 164 23.30 -37.43 -10.13
CA ARG A 164 24.10 -36.29 -9.66
C ARG A 164 23.76 -35.06 -10.50
N LEU A 165 23.39 -33.97 -9.86
CA LEU A 165 23.20 -32.67 -10.48
C LEU A 165 24.38 -31.75 -10.09
N PRO A 166 25.33 -31.48 -10.99
CA PRO A 166 26.41 -30.52 -10.73
C PRO A 166 25.91 -29.11 -10.42
N ALA A 167 26.78 -28.29 -9.82
CA ALA A 167 26.58 -26.85 -9.79
C ALA A 167 26.70 -26.25 -11.20
N GLY A 168 25.94 -25.18 -11.48
CA GLY A 168 25.97 -24.45 -12.74
C GLY A 168 25.07 -24.99 -13.86
N VAL A 169 24.33 -26.08 -13.62
CA VAL A 169 23.41 -26.69 -14.59
C VAL A 169 22.28 -25.71 -14.90
N ALA A 170 22.07 -25.44 -16.19
CA ALA A 170 21.05 -24.53 -16.68
C ALA A 170 19.65 -25.17 -16.65
N LEU A 171 18.69 -24.49 -16.04
CA LEU A 171 17.29 -24.86 -15.98
C LEU A 171 16.46 -23.75 -16.63
N GLN A 172 15.78 -24.05 -17.74
CA GLN A 172 14.96 -23.09 -18.46
C GLN A 172 13.58 -22.96 -17.81
N ALA A 173 13.16 -21.73 -17.54
CA ALA A 173 11.93 -21.40 -16.84
C ALA A 173 11.04 -20.46 -17.68
N GLY A 174 10.73 -20.89 -18.90
CA GLY A 174 9.92 -20.12 -19.84
C GLY A 174 10.64 -18.87 -20.38
N ARG A 175 9.86 -17.86 -20.77
CA ARG A 175 10.34 -16.57 -21.31
C ARG A 175 9.84 -15.43 -20.42
N ASP A 176 10.57 -14.32 -20.41
CA ASP A 176 10.15 -13.10 -19.74
C ASP A 176 9.16 -12.28 -20.59
N SER A 177 8.76 -11.11 -20.06
CA SER A 177 7.85 -10.18 -20.73
C SER A 177 8.44 -9.57 -22.02
N ALA A 178 9.77 -9.65 -22.21
CA ALA A 178 10.46 -9.23 -23.42
C ALA A 178 10.69 -10.40 -24.40
N GLY A 179 10.22 -11.61 -24.08
CA GLY A 179 10.38 -12.80 -24.89
C GLY A 179 11.75 -13.49 -24.76
N VAL A 180 12.61 -13.05 -23.83
CA VAL A 180 13.93 -13.61 -23.58
C VAL A 180 13.81 -14.86 -22.69
N PRO A 181 14.49 -15.97 -23.00
CA PRO A 181 14.43 -17.17 -22.16
C PRO A 181 15.02 -16.92 -20.77
N ARG A 182 14.27 -17.32 -19.74
CA ARG A 182 14.75 -17.28 -18.34
C ARG A 182 15.53 -18.55 -18.06
N ILE A 183 16.80 -18.38 -17.68
CA ILE A 183 17.70 -19.50 -17.40
C ILE A 183 18.21 -19.36 -15.96
N TYR A 184 17.84 -20.32 -15.13
CA TYR A 184 18.37 -20.46 -13.77
C TYR A 184 19.56 -21.41 -13.78
N ARG A 185 20.45 -21.28 -12.80
CA ARG A 185 21.57 -22.18 -12.61
C ARG A 185 21.52 -22.81 -11.23
N SER A 186 21.83 -24.10 -11.13
CA SER A 186 22.01 -24.75 -9.83
C SER A 186 23.18 -24.09 -9.07
N GLU A 187 22.94 -23.65 -7.83
CA GLU A 187 23.99 -22.99 -7.02
C GLU A 187 25.01 -23.99 -6.45
N ARG A 188 24.56 -25.23 -6.23
CA ARG A 188 25.35 -26.29 -5.62
C ARG A 188 25.13 -27.61 -6.31
N GLU A 189 26.09 -28.50 -6.13
CA GLU A 189 25.93 -29.91 -6.50
C GLU A 189 24.95 -30.61 -5.54
N VAL A 190 24.06 -31.43 -6.09
CA VAL A 190 23.10 -32.23 -5.32
C VAL A 190 22.99 -33.63 -5.92
N THR A 191 23.10 -34.64 -5.05
CA THR A 191 22.73 -36.02 -5.39
C THR A 191 21.26 -36.24 -5.12
N ILE A 192 20.51 -36.61 -6.16
CA ILE A 192 19.07 -36.85 -6.11
C ILE A 192 18.86 -38.36 -6.05
N THR A 193 18.09 -38.81 -5.04
CA THR A 193 17.70 -40.21 -4.86
C THR A 193 16.19 -40.38 -5.06
N ARG A 194 15.70 -41.61 -4.98
CA ARG A 194 14.25 -41.91 -5.01
C ARG A 194 13.51 -41.57 -3.71
N ALA A 195 14.19 -40.96 -2.73
CA ALA A 195 13.57 -40.60 -1.46
C ALA A 195 12.46 -39.56 -1.67
N ARG A 196 11.28 -39.83 -1.09
CA ARG A 196 10.14 -38.92 -1.07
C ARG A 196 9.69 -38.69 0.36
N VAL A 197 9.22 -37.48 0.65
CA VAL A 197 8.54 -37.20 1.92
C VAL A 197 7.14 -37.81 1.84
N ASP A 198 6.91 -38.89 2.59
CA ASP A 198 5.63 -39.61 2.60
C ASP A 198 4.62 -38.95 3.56
N ALA A 199 5.06 -38.61 4.77
CA ALA A 199 4.26 -37.87 5.75
C ALA A 199 5.12 -36.97 6.64
N ILE A 200 4.65 -35.75 6.90
CA ILE A 200 5.19 -34.86 7.94
C ILE A 200 4.19 -34.90 9.11
N ARG A 201 4.67 -35.27 10.29
CA ARG A 201 3.84 -35.33 11.51
C ARG A 201 4.43 -34.40 12.56
N VAL A 202 3.58 -33.55 13.14
CA VAL A 202 3.96 -32.64 14.20
C VAL A 202 3.28 -33.08 15.49
N VAL A 203 4.07 -33.22 16.56
CA VAL A 203 3.55 -33.44 17.92
C VAL A 203 3.66 -32.11 18.65
N HIS A 204 2.52 -31.57 19.08
CA HIS A 204 2.46 -30.37 19.91
C HIS A 204 2.01 -30.78 21.31
N VAL A 205 2.85 -30.51 22.30
CA VAL A 205 2.51 -30.70 23.72
C VAL A 205 2.17 -29.33 24.29
N GLU A 206 0.88 -29.10 24.55
CA GLU A 206 0.41 -27.92 25.25
C GLU A 206 0.48 -28.18 26.75
N ARG A 207 1.40 -27.50 27.45
CA ARG A 207 1.46 -27.52 28.91
C ARG A 207 0.78 -26.26 29.43
N ARG A 208 -0.46 -26.41 29.89
CA ARG A 208 -1.15 -25.34 30.61
C ARG A 208 -0.71 -25.35 32.07
N VAL A 209 0.00 -24.31 32.50
CA VAL A 209 0.27 -24.07 33.92
C VAL A 209 -0.92 -23.30 34.46
N VAL A 210 -1.84 -24.01 35.12
CA VAL A 210 -3.01 -23.40 35.75
C VAL A 210 -2.58 -22.85 37.10
N GLY A 211 -2.77 -21.55 37.33
CA GLY A 211 -2.55 -20.91 38.63
C GLY A 211 -3.81 -20.90 39.50
N LEU A 212 -3.65 -20.71 40.82
CA LEU A 212 -4.76 -20.68 41.80
C LEU A 212 -5.86 -19.67 41.44
N ALA A 213 -5.48 -18.50 40.92
CA ALA A 213 -6.42 -17.45 40.53
C ALA A 213 -7.25 -17.83 39.29
N GLU A 214 -6.72 -18.71 38.42
CA GLU A 214 -7.43 -19.17 37.23
C GLU A 214 -8.44 -20.27 37.57
N LEU A 215 -8.09 -21.20 38.49
CA LEU A 215 -9.01 -22.22 39.00
C LEU A 215 -10.26 -21.61 39.62
N ARG A 216 -10.10 -20.57 40.44
CA ARG A 216 -11.22 -19.88 41.10
C ARG A 216 -12.16 -19.16 40.12
N ARG A 217 -11.69 -18.84 38.92
CA ARG A 217 -12.47 -18.15 37.88
C ARG A 217 -12.96 -19.12 36.79
N ASP A 218 -12.66 -20.40 36.91
CA ASP A 218 -13.12 -21.40 35.95
C ASP A 218 -14.63 -21.59 36.11
N ARG A 219 -15.38 -21.22 35.06
CA ARG A 219 -16.85 -21.29 35.06
C ARG A 219 -17.37 -22.73 34.85
N GLY A 220 -16.48 -23.68 34.58
CA GLY A 220 -16.81 -25.10 34.44
C GLY A 220 -16.81 -25.88 35.76
N LEU A 221 -16.35 -25.29 36.86
CA LEU A 221 -16.33 -25.89 38.20
C LEU A 221 -17.33 -25.18 39.12
N SER A 222 -17.99 -25.92 40.01
CA SER A 222 -18.75 -25.30 41.09
C SER A 222 -17.80 -24.60 42.08
N PRO A 223 -18.31 -23.65 42.90
CA PRO A 223 -17.46 -22.91 43.85
C PRO A 223 -16.66 -23.82 44.80
N ASP A 224 -17.25 -24.92 45.26
CA ASP A 224 -16.61 -25.87 46.18
C ASP A 224 -15.55 -26.71 45.45
N GLU A 225 -15.84 -27.17 44.23
CA GLU A 225 -14.87 -27.91 43.41
C GLU A 225 -13.67 -27.04 43.00
N ALA A 226 -13.90 -25.76 42.72
CA ALA A 226 -12.84 -24.82 42.40
C ALA A 226 -11.95 -24.53 43.64
N PHE A 227 -12.54 -24.50 44.83
CA PHE A 227 -11.82 -24.36 46.10
C PHE A 227 -10.97 -25.60 46.38
N ASP A 228 -11.54 -26.80 46.29
CA ASP A 228 -10.82 -28.06 46.50
C ASP A 228 -9.69 -28.26 45.49
N ALA A 229 -9.93 -27.93 44.21
CA ALA A 229 -8.90 -28.01 43.19
C ALA A 229 -7.77 -26.99 43.40
N ALA A 230 -8.08 -25.78 43.89
CA ALA A 230 -7.09 -24.81 44.29
C ALA A 230 -6.28 -25.29 45.52
N LEU A 231 -6.93 -25.92 46.49
CA LEU A 231 -6.28 -26.47 47.67
C LEU A 231 -5.29 -27.59 47.28
N ARG A 232 -5.71 -28.52 46.41
CA ARG A 232 -4.85 -29.57 45.84
C ARG A 232 -3.66 -29.00 45.07
N LEU A 233 -3.86 -27.91 44.32
CA LEU A 233 -2.77 -27.26 43.59
C LEU A 233 -1.76 -26.58 44.53
N ALA A 234 -2.24 -25.98 45.63
CA ALA A 234 -1.40 -25.24 46.58
C ALA A 234 -0.65 -26.15 47.56
N LEU A 235 -1.32 -27.21 48.05
CA LEU A 235 -0.79 -28.09 49.09
C LEU A 235 -0.12 -29.35 48.53
N GLY A 236 -0.33 -29.65 47.23
CA GLY A 236 -0.05 -30.99 46.71
C GLY A 236 -1.05 -32.00 47.27
N ASP A 237 -0.78 -33.31 47.11
CA ASP A 237 -1.55 -34.32 47.82
C ASP A 237 -1.37 -34.13 49.34
N PRO A 238 -2.46 -34.16 50.14
CA PRO A 238 -3.60 -35.05 49.93
C PRO A 238 -4.99 -34.38 50.11
N GLY A 239 -6.08 -35.13 49.92
CA GLY A 239 -7.45 -34.61 49.84
C GLY A 239 -8.06 -34.21 51.19
N PRO A 240 -9.25 -33.58 51.20
CA PRO A 240 -9.94 -33.21 52.44
C PRO A 240 -10.22 -34.47 53.29
N GLY A 241 -9.54 -34.58 54.45
CA GLY A 241 -9.64 -35.72 55.37
C GLY A 241 -8.36 -36.55 55.50
N ASP A 242 -7.37 -36.32 54.64
CA ASP A 242 -6.07 -36.97 54.75
C ASP A 242 -5.19 -36.31 55.83
N PRO A 243 -4.29 -37.07 56.50
CA PRO A 243 -3.42 -36.52 57.54
C PRO A 243 -2.50 -35.44 56.97
N VAL A 244 -2.42 -34.30 57.68
CA VAL A 244 -1.57 -33.17 57.30
C VAL A 244 -0.12 -33.65 57.23
N PRO A 245 0.62 -33.41 56.12
CA PRO A 245 2.02 -33.78 56.03
C PRO A 245 2.82 -33.13 57.16
N THR A 246 3.52 -33.94 57.95
CA THR A 246 4.40 -33.44 59.02
C THR A 246 5.56 -32.67 58.40
N TRP A 247 5.66 -31.38 58.71
CA TRP A 247 6.75 -30.52 58.26
C TRP A 247 8.08 -30.98 58.88
N GLU A 248 8.94 -31.63 58.09
CA GLU A 248 10.35 -31.82 58.42
C GLU A 248 11.14 -30.58 57.97
N GLY A 249 11.21 -29.57 58.83
CA GLY A 249 12.04 -28.39 58.59
C GLY A 249 13.50 -28.63 58.98
N GLN A 250 14.42 -28.34 58.05
CA GLN A 250 15.77 -27.82 58.30
C GLN A 250 15.93 -26.49 57.56
#